data_AF-A0A3D1JJ33-F1
#
_entry.id   AF-A0A3D1JJ33-F1
#
_cell.length_a   1.000
_cell.length_b   1.000
_cell.length_c   1.000
_cell.angle_alpha   90.00
_cell.angle_beta   90.00
_cell.angle_gamma   90.00
#
_symmetry.space_group_name_H-M   'P 1'
#
loop_
_entity.id
_entity.type
_entity.pdbx_description
1 polymer ?
#
loop_
_entity_poly.entity_id
_entity_poly.type
_entity_poly.pdbx_seq_one_letter_code
_entity_poly.pdbx_strand_id
1 'polypeptide(L)'
;MARVKGGPKGHLRHKKILKMTQGYFGTRHRLFRRANEAMLKSLWYAFRDRRTRKRDLRKLWITRINAAARLNGTTYSRLVNGMKVAGIALNRKVLADLAVRDPQAFAAVVAKAKAA
;
A
#
# COMPACT_ATOMS: atom_id res chain seq x y z
N MET A 1 24.84 -36.01 -36.01
CA MET A 1 23.85 -35.32 -35.14
C MET A 1 23.24 -34.15 -35.90
N ALA A 2 21.92 -33.92 -35.79
CA ALA A 2 21.23 -32.84 -36.51
C ALA A 2 21.40 -31.48 -35.80
N ARG A 3 21.70 -30.42 -36.55
CA ARG A 3 21.84 -29.05 -36.03
C ARG A 3 20.47 -28.42 -35.77
N VAL A 4 20.15 -28.12 -34.51
CA VAL A 4 18.92 -27.41 -34.14
C VAL A 4 19.12 -25.90 -34.26
N LYS A 5 18.36 -25.22 -35.14
CA LYS A 5 18.36 -23.76 -35.28
C LYS A 5 17.50 -23.10 -34.19
N GLY A 6 17.86 -21.88 -33.77
CA GLY A 6 17.17 -21.16 -32.68
C GLY A 6 15.70 -20.76 -32.94
N GLY A 7 15.24 -20.75 -34.20
CA GLY A 7 13.85 -20.47 -34.55
C GLY A 7 13.31 -19.10 -34.06
N PRO A 8 11.98 -18.91 -34.02
CA PRO A 8 11.34 -17.65 -33.62
C PRO A 8 11.29 -17.43 -32.10
N LYS A 9 11.73 -18.41 -31.30
CA LYS A 9 11.61 -18.39 -29.83
C LYS A 9 12.25 -17.14 -29.19
N GLY A 10 13.38 -16.69 -29.73
CA GLY A 10 14.04 -15.46 -29.29
C GLY A 10 13.20 -14.20 -29.53
N HIS A 11 12.60 -14.07 -30.72
CA HIS A 11 11.74 -12.95 -31.07
C HIS A 11 10.49 -12.90 -30.18
N LEU A 12 9.84 -14.04 -29.97
CA LEU A 12 8.66 -14.16 -29.11
C LEU A 12 8.96 -13.76 -27.66
N ARG A 13 10.11 -14.18 -27.12
CA ARG A 13 10.59 -13.77 -25.79
C ARG A 13 10.78 -12.25 -25.71
N HIS A 14 11.38 -11.64 -26.74
CA HIS A 14 11.60 -10.20 -26.76
C HIS A 14 10.28 -9.42 -26.79
N LYS A 15 9.32 -9.85 -27.61
CA LYS A 15 7.98 -9.24 -27.67
C LYS A 15 7.23 -9.35 -26.35
N LYS A 16 7.35 -10.45 -25.61
CA LYS A 16 6.76 -10.59 -24.26
C LYS A 16 7.29 -9.51 -23.29
N ILE A 17 8.60 -9.28 -23.28
CA ILE A 17 9.21 -8.28 -22.39
C ILE A 17 8.81 -6.86 -22.81
N LEU A 18 8.85 -6.55 -24.12
CA LEU A 18 8.44 -5.23 -24.62
C LEU A 18 6.95 -4.94 -24.35
N LYS A 19 6.09 -5.98 -24.35
CA LYS A 19 4.68 -5.85 -23.95
C LYS A 19 4.53 -5.50 -22.46
N MET A 20 5.38 -6.04 -21.59
CA MET A 20 5.36 -5.74 -20.15
C MET A 20 5.90 -4.33 -19.84
N THR A 21 6.82 -3.79 -20.64
CA THR A 21 7.41 -2.47 -20.43
C THR A 21 6.78 -1.36 -21.27
N GLN A 22 5.56 -1.58 -21.76
CA GLN A 22 4.79 -0.55 -22.45
C GLN A 22 4.62 0.69 -21.55
N GLY A 23 4.75 1.89 -22.15
CA GLY A 23 4.68 3.16 -21.43
C GLY A 23 5.96 3.59 -20.72
N TYR A 24 7.03 2.79 -20.73
CA TYR A 24 8.29 3.20 -20.10
C TYR A 24 8.98 4.30 -20.92
N PHE A 25 9.56 5.29 -20.25
CA PHE A 25 10.18 6.44 -20.93
C PHE A 25 11.37 6.06 -21.81
N GLY A 26 11.52 6.77 -22.94
CA GLY A 26 12.67 6.66 -23.85
C GLY A 26 12.81 5.27 -24.48
N THR A 27 14.02 4.70 -24.44
CA THR A 27 14.32 3.42 -25.10
C THR A 27 13.87 2.19 -24.30
N ARG A 28 13.37 2.37 -23.07
CA ARG A 28 13.01 1.27 -22.14
C ARG A 28 11.75 0.50 -22.55
N HIS A 29 10.97 0.99 -23.51
CA HIS A 29 9.86 0.26 -24.13
C HIS A 29 10.15 -0.20 -25.57
N ARG A 30 11.30 0.20 -26.15
CA ARG A 30 11.66 -0.08 -27.56
C ARG A 30 12.77 -1.13 -27.69
N LEU A 31 13.85 -0.98 -26.92
CA LEU A 31 15.03 -1.85 -27.00
C LEU A 31 14.95 -2.97 -25.97
N PHE A 32 15.04 -4.22 -26.41
CA PHE A 32 14.90 -5.40 -25.53
C PHE A 32 15.84 -5.37 -24.32
N ARG A 33 17.12 -5.04 -24.50
CA ARG A 33 18.11 -5.02 -23.41
C ARG A 33 17.72 -4.03 -22.32
N ARG A 34 17.42 -2.78 -22.71
CA ARG A 34 16.99 -1.71 -21.80
C ARG A 34 15.63 -2.01 -21.16
N ALA A 35 14.71 -2.60 -21.92
CA ALA A 35 13.43 -3.06 -21.40
C ALA A 35 13.60 -4.14 -20.33
N ASN A 36 14.47 -5.12 -20.56
CA ASN A 36 14.71 -6.20 -19.60
C ASN A 36 15.35 -5.67 -18.30
N GLU A 37 16.35 -4.78 -18.38
CA GLU A 37 16.94 -4.11 -17.23
C GLU A 37 15.88 -3.35 -16.41
N ALA A 38 15.02 -2.57 -17.08
CA ALA A 38 13.96 -1.81 -16.43
C ALA A 38 12.89 -2.71 -15.81
N MET A 39 12.48 -3.77 -16.51
CA MET A 39 11.51 -4.76 -16.03
C MET A 39 11.97 -5.41 -14.72
N LEU A 40 13.23 -5.87 -14.67
CA LEU A 40 13.80 -6.49 -13.47
C LEU A 40 13.76 -5.53 -12.28
N LYS A 41 14.11 -4.25 -12.50
CA LYS A 41 14.05 -3.24 -11.45
C LYS A 41 12.63 -2.96 -10.99
N SER A 42 11.67 -2.84 -11.90
CA SER A 42 10.25 -2.64 -11.59
C SER A 42 9.65 -3.80 -10.80
N LEU A 43 10.00 -5.05 -11.12
CA LEU A 43 9.55 -6.22 -10.37
C LEU A 43 10.10 -6.24 -8.94
N TRP A 44 11.36 -5.83 -8.76
CA TRP A 44 11.96 -5.68 -7.44
C TRP A 44 11.24 -4.60 -6.61
N TYR A 45 10.96 -3.43 -7.19
CA TYR A 45 10.16 -2.39 -6.54
C TYR A 45 8.77 -2.88 -6.19
N ALA A 46 8.07 -3.55 -7.12
CA ALA A 46 6.73 -4.07 -6.88
C ALA A 46 6.67 -5.04 -5.68
N PHE A 47 7.69 -5.89 -5.50
CA PHE A 47 7.76 -6.76 -4.33
C PHE A 47 7.96 -5.97 -3.02
N ARG A 48 8.92 -5.05 -3.01
CA ARG A 48 9.19 -4.17 -1.86
C ARG A 48 7.95 -3.34 -1.49
N ASP A 49 7.35 -2.69 -2.47
CA ASP A 49 6.30 -1.69 -2.25
C ASP A 49 4.95 -2.30 -1.89
N ARG A 50 4.69 -3.57 -2.24
CA ARG A 50 3.56 -4.31 -1.66
C ARG A 50 3.64 -4.38 -0.13
N ARG A 51 4.85 -4.47 0.44
CA ARG A 51 5.06 -4.45 1.90
C ARG A 51 5.02 -3.01 2.43
N THR A 52 5.62 -2.06 1.72
CA THR A 52 5.63 -0.63 2.10
C THR A 52 4.21 -0.05 2.15
N ARG A 53 3.37 -0.31 1.15
CA ARG A 53 1.98 0.17 1.06
C ARG A 53 1.15 -0.16 2.30
N LYS A 54 1.37 -1.33 2.91
CA LYS A 54 0.69 -1.70 4.18
C LYS A 54 1.07 -0.77 5.33
N ARG A 55 2.33 -0.33 5.39
CA ARG A 55 2.83 0.63 6.38
C ARG A 55 2.34 2.03 6.09
N ASP A 56 2.35 2.45 4.83
CA ASP A 56 1.91 3.80 4.42
C ASP A 56 0.42 4.01 4.70
N LEU A 57 -0.42 3.03 4.38
CA LEU A 57 -1.84 3.07 4.73
C LEU A 57 -2.05 3.12 6.24
N ARG A 58 -1.28 2.35 7.03
CA ARG A 58 -1.35 2.40 8.49
C ARG A 58 -0.95 3.77 9.03
N LYS A 59 0.10 4.39 8.48
CA LYS A 59 0.50 5.77 8.84
C LYS A 59 -0.63 6.76 8.56
N LEU A 60 -1.25 6.68 7.38
CA LEU A 60 -2.39 7.51 7.00
C LEU A 60 -3.59 7.33 7.94
N TRP A 61 -3.91 6.09 8.33
CA TRP A 61 -5.00 5.86 9.28
C TRP A 61 -4.69 6.48 10.65
N ILE A 62 -3.45 6.35 11.13
CA ILE A 62 -3.03 6.94 12.41
C ILE A 62 -3.13 8.46 12.36
N THR A 63 -2.71 9.11 11.26
CA THR A 63 -2.80 10.58 11.15
C THR A 63 -4.24 11.06 11.15
N ARG A 64 -5.13 10.37 10.42
CA ARG A 64 -6.58 10.66 10.43
C ARG A 64 -7.20 10.50 11.81
N ILE A 65 -6.92 9.37 12.48
CA ILE A 65 -7.42 9.13 13.85
C ILE A 65 -6.87 10.18 14.81
N ASN A 66 -5.60 10.56 14.70
CA ASN A 66 -5.00 11.55 15.59
C ASN A 66 -5.67 12.93 15.42
N ALA A 67 -5.97 13.34 14.20
CA ALA A 67 -6.71 14.57 13.94
C ALA A 67 -8.10 14.54 14.61
N ALA A 68 -8.87 13.47 14.40
CA ALA A 68 -10.19 13.32 15.02
C ALA A 68 -10.13 13.18 16.55
N ALA A 69 -9.12 12.49 17.09
CA ALA A 69 -8.89 12.37 18.52
C ALA A 69 -8.63 13.74 19.18
N ARG A 70 -7.86 14.60 18.49
CA ARG A 70 -7.56 15.97 18.95
C ARG A 70 -8.81 16.84 18.99
N LEU A 71 -9.70 16.73 17.99
CA LEU A 71 -10.99 17.42 18.00
C LEU A 71 -11.87 17.01 19.20
N ASN A 72 -11.74 15.76 19.66
CA ASN A 72 -12.44 15.23 20.84
C ASN A 72 -11.66 15.41 22.16
N GLY A 73 -10.64 16.28 22.18
CA GLY A 73 -9.86 16.61 23.39
C GLY A 73 -8.93 15.50 23.87
N THR A 74 -8.49 14.59 22.98
CA THR A 74 -7.56 13.50 23.31
C THR A 74 -6.37 13.45 22.36
N THR A 75 -5.42 12.57 22.63
CA THR A 75 -4.35 12.23 21.70
C THR A 75 -4.50 10.79 21.24
N TYR A 76 -3.96 10.47 20.06
CA TYR A 76 -3.98 9.10 19.54
C TYR A 76 -3.44 8.07 20.55
N SER A 77 -2.35 8.38 21.26
CA SER A 77 -1.76 7.46 22.24
C SER A 77 -2.73 7.14 23.38
N ARG A 78 -3.34 8.17 23.99
CA ARG A 78 -4.32 7.99 25.07
C ARG A 78 -5.57 7.26 24.59
N LEU A 79 -6.08 7.61 23.41
CA LEU A 79 -7.25 6.96 22.82
C LEU A 79 -7.00 5.46 22.60
N VAL A 80 -5.86 5.09 22.01
CA VAL A 80 -5.54 3.68 21.76
C VAL A 80 -5.33 2.91 23.06
N ASN A 81 -4.74 3.54 24.08
CA ASN A 81 -4.62 2.94 25.40
C ASN A 81 -6.00 2.69 26.03
N GLY A 82 -6.85 3.72 26.08
CA GLY A 82 -8.20 3.62 26.63
C GLY A 82 -9.06 2.58 25.89
N MET A 83 -8.96 2.51 24.55
CA MET A 83 -9.62 1.46 23.77
C MET A 83 -9.14 0.05 24.13
N LYS A 84 -7.84 -0.12 24.45
CA LYS A 84 -7.29 -1.42 24.87
C LYS A 84 -7.80 -1.81 26.26
N VAL A 85 -7.87 -0.86 27.20
CA VAL A 85 -8.39 -1.08 28.55
C VAL A 85 -9.89 -1.39 28.50
N ALA A 86 -10.65 -0.66 27.68
CA ALA A 86 -12.09 -0.89 27.44
C ALA A 86 -12.42 -2.17 26.66
N GLY A 87 -11.43 -2.95 26.21
CA GLY A 87 -11.65 -4.16 25.41
C GLY A 87 -12.16 -3.92 23.98
N ILE A 88 -12.03 -2.69 23.44
CA ILE A 88 -12.54 -2.33 22.10
C ILE A 88 -11.53 -2.76 21.02
N ALA A 89 -11.79 -3.91 20.39
CA ALA A 89 -10.95 -4.48 19.33
C ALA A 89 -11.26 -3.92 17.92
N LEU A 90 -11.24 -2.59 17.75
CA LEU A 90 -11.45 -1.97 16.44
C LEU A 90 -10.15 -1.78 15.65
N ASN A 91 -10.18 -2.15 14.37
CA ASN A 91 -9.08 -1.95 13.45
C ASN A 91 -8.91 -0.48 13.08
N ARG A 92 -7.65 -0.02 12.96
CA ARG A 92 -7.30 1.36 12.58
C ARG A 92 -7.89 1.81 11.24
N LYS A 93 -8.01 0.88 10.27
CA LYS A 93 -8.67 1.15 8.99
C LYS A 93 -10.12 1.61 9.20
N VAL A 94 -10.87 0.84 9.99
CA VAL A 94 -12.29 1.08 10.25
C VAL A 94 -12.45 2.31 11.14
N LEU A 95 -11.61 2.45 12.17
CA LEU A 95 -11.64 3.60 13.06
C LEU A 95 -11.34 4.92 12.32
N ALA A 96 -10.39 4.91 11.37
CA ALA A 96 -10.11 6.07 10.53
C ALA A 96 -11.21 6.38 9.52
N ASP A 97 -11.95 5.38 9.04
CA ASP A 97 -13.10 5.57 8.15
C ASP A 97 -14.29 6.15 8.93
N LEU A 98 -14.56 5.59 10.11
CA LEU A 98 -15.56 6.09 11.07
C LEU A 98 -15.31 7.55 11.41
N ALA A 99 -14.06 7.91 11.74
CA ALA A 99 -13.67 9.29 12.05
C ALA A 99 -14.01 10.32 10.95
N VAL A 100 -14.08 9.90 9.69
CA VAL A 100 -14.36 10.77 8.55
C VAL A 100 -15.84 10.75 8.16
N ARG A 101 -16.44 9.55 8.13
CA ARG A 101 -17.81 9.36 7.63
C ARG A 101 -18.88 9.58 8.68
N ASP A 102 -18.58 9.26 9.93
CA ASP A 102 -19.51 9.40 11.05
C ASP A 102 -18.77 9.93 12.29
N PRO A 103 -18.62 11.27 12.40
CA PRO A 103 -17.97 11.90 13.55
C PRO A 103 -18.70 11.64 14.87
N GLN A 104 -20.02 11.43 14.85
CA GLN A 104 -20.83 11.20 16.05
C GLN A 104 -20.53 9.83 16.63
N ALA A 105 -20.52 8.79 15.80
CA ALA A 105 -20.14 7.44 16.22
C ALA A 105 -18.68 7.40 16.71
N PHE A 106 -17.77 8.13 16.06
CA PHE A 106 -16.39 8.24 16.53
C PHE A 106 -16.31 8.89 17.92
N ALA A 107 -17.06 9.97 18.16
CA ALA A 107 -17.12 10.62 19.48
C ALA A 107 -17.64 9.68 20.57
N ALA A 108 -18.64 8.84 20.27
CA ALA A 108 -19.13 7.82 21.21
C ALA A 108 -18.05 6.78 21.57
N VAL A 109 -17.24 6.36 20.59
CA VAL A 109 -16.09 5.47 20.84
C VAL A 109 -15.06 6.15 21.72
N VAL A 110 -14.75 7.43 21.47
CA VAL A 110 -13.81 8.21 22.29
C VAL A 110 -14.32 8.36 23.72
N ALA A 111 -15.61 8.62 23.91
CA ALA A 111 -16.21 8.74 25.23
C ALA A 111 -16.09 7.42 26.02
N LYS A 112 -16.42 6.28 25.41
CA LYS A 112 -16.23 4.95 26.02
C LYS A 112 -14.75 4.68 26.36
N ALA A 113 -13.83 5.06 25.47
CA ALA A 113 -12.41 4.89 25.69
C ALA A 113 -11.81 5.83 26.76
N LYS A 114 -12.47 6.94 27.09
CA LYS A 114 -12.07 7.83 28.20
C LYS A 114 -12.58 7.36 29.55
N ALA A 115 -13.71 6.66 29.56
CA ALA A 115 -14.36 6.19 30.78
C ALA A 115 -13.72 4.92 31.36
N ALA A 116 -12.92 4.21 30.55
CA ALA A 116 -12.13 3.06 30.95
C ALA A 116 -10.68 3.46 31.25
#